data_AF-A0A1Z8NM12-F1
#
_entry.id   AF-A0A1Z8NM12-F1
#
_cell.length_a   1.000
_cell.length_b   1.000
_cell.length_c   1.000
_cell.angle_alpha   90.00
_cell.angle_beta   90.00
_cell.angle_gamma   90.00
#
_symmetry.space_group_name_H-M   'P 1'
#
loop_
_entity.id
_entity.type
_entity.pdbx_description
1 polymer ?
#
loop_
_entity_poly.entity_id
_entity_poly.type
_entity_poly.pdbx_seq_one_letter_code
_entity_poly.pdbx_strand_id
1 'polypeptide(L)'
;RHLAALGLTERHDRCLGVVVSEESGTISMASQGRFERPITRERLRELLSDAVSVQGAGRRRQPRTLPKSSSSGERIEATARNRP
;
A
#
# COMPACT_ATOMS: atom_id res chain seq x y z
N ARG A 1 -1.66 -12.98 -11.30
CA ARG A 1 -2.43 -11.99 -10.48
C ARG A 1 -2.69 -12.49 -9.06
N HIS A 2 -3.05 -13.77 -8.88
CA HIS A 2 -3.27 -14.40 -7.57
C HIS A 2 -2.11 -14.26 -6.57
N LEU A 3 -0.90 -14.70 -6.92
CA LEU A 3 0.25 -14.63 -5.99
C LEU A 3 0.65 -13.19 -5.63
N ALA A 4 0.47 -12.25 -6.54
CA ALA A 4 0.70 -10.83 -6.26
C ALA A 4 -0.30 -10.27 -5.25
N ALA A 5 -1.58 -10.66 -5.35
CA ALA A 5 -2.60 -10.28 -4.37
C ALA A 5 -2.28 -10.88 -2.98
N LEU A 6 -1.82 -12.13 -2.93
CA LEU A 6 -1.38 -12.76 -1.69
C LEU A 6 -0.20 -12.00 -1.07
N GLY A 7 0.89 -11.82 -1.82
CA GLY A 7 2.09 -11.15 -1.30
C GLY A 7 1.89 -9.68 -0.91
N LEU A 8 0.90 -9.00 -1.49
CA LEU A 8 0.51 -7.64 -1.07
C LEU A 8 -0.27 -7.66 0.24
N THR A 9 -1.20 -8.60 0.39
CA THR A 9 -2.06 -8.71 1.57
C THR A 9 -1.37 -9.36 2.78
N GLU A 10 -0.25 -10.07 2.58
CA GLU A 10 0.61 -10.56 3.66
C GLU A 10 1.27 -9.44 4.48
N ARG A 11 1.61 -8.31 3.83
CA ARG A 11 2.35 -7.21 4.49
C ARG A 11 1.44 -6.11 5.02
N HIS A 12 0.14 -6.20 4.77
CA HIS A 12 -0.81 -5.12 5.02
C HIS A 12 -2.13 -5.66 5.56
N ASP A 13 -2.34 -5.53 6.88
CA ASP A 13 -3.53 -6.04 7.57
C ASP A 13 -4.85 -5.38 7.13
N ARG A 14 -4.78 -4.20 6.51
CA ARG A 14 -5.92 -3.47 5.93
C ARG A 14 -5.85 -3.40 4.41
N CYS A 15 -5.46 -4.50 3.77
CA CYS A 15 -5.45 -4.65 2.32
C CYS A 15 -6.35 -5.82 1.91
N LEU A 16 -7.22 -5.56 0.93
CA LEU A 16 -8.02 -6.59 0.26
C LEU A 16 -7.56 -6.67 -1.20
N GLY A 17 -7.32 -7.89 -1.69
CA GLY A 17 -7.00 -8.16 -3.09
C GLY A 17 -8.12 -8.96 -3.75
N VAL A 18 -8.79 -8.39 -4.75
CA VAL A 18 -9.77 -9.12 -5.55
C VAL A 18 -9.12 -9.55 -6.86
N VAL A 19 -9.23 -10.83 -7.22
CA VAL A 19 -8.68 -11.38 -8.46
C VAL A 19 -9.77 -12.11 -9.22
N VAL A 20 -9.87 -11.81 -10.51
CA VAL A 20 -10.77 -12.50 -11.44
C VAL A 20 -9.93 -13.40 -12.34
N SER A 21 -10.33 -14.67 -12.44
CA SER A 21 -9.77 -15.62 -13.39
C SER A 21 -10.13 -15.18 -14.81
N GLU A 22 -9.13 -15.08 -15.67
CA GLU A 22 -9.32 -14.68 -17.06
C GLU A 22 -10.01 -15.78 -17.89
N GLU A 23 -9.75 -17.05 -17.53
CA GLU A 23 -10.23 -18.21 -18.27
C GLU A 23 -11.64 -18.64 -17.84
N SER A 24 -11.93 -18.54 -16.54
CA SER A 24 -13.17 -19.08 -15.95
C SER A 24 -14.08 -18.02 -15.35
N GLY A 25 -13.64 -16.76 -15.33
CA GLY A 25 -14.39 -15.66 -14.69
C GLY A 25 -14.56 -15.81 -13.18
N THR A 26 -13.95 -16.82 -12.56
CA THR A 26 -14.09 -17.07 -11.13
C THR A 26 -13.47 -15.92 -10.34
N ILE A 27 -14.22 -15.41 -9.38
CA ILE A 27 -13.73 -14.39 -8.46
C ILE A 27 -13.06 -15.10 -7.30
N SER A 28 -11.96 -14.52 -6.84
CA SER A 28 -11.23 -14.97 -5.68
C SER A 28 -10.76 -13.74 -4.88
N MET A 29 -10.66 -13.89 -3.56
CA MET A 29 -10.30 -12.79 -2.68
C MET A 29 -9.09 -13.15 -1.82
N ALA A 30 -8.20 -12.18 -1.64
CA ALA A 30 -7.02 -12.24 -0.79
C ALA A 30 -7.14 -11.23 0.34
N SER A 31 -6.83 -11.63 1.57
CA SER A 31 -6.78 -10.75 2.74
C SER A 31 -5.87 -11.37 3.79
N GLN A 32 -5.01 -10.57 4.42
CA GLN A 32 -4.13 -11.02 5.51
C GLN A 32 -3.30 -12.28 5.17
N GLY A 33 -2.80 -12.38 3.93
CA GLY A 33 -2.06 -13.56 3.47
C GLY A 33 -2.90 -14.84 3.39
N ARG A 34 -4.23 -14.74 3.34
CA ARG A 34 -5.15 -15.84 3.06
C ARG A 34 -5.83 -15.64 1.73
N PHE A 35 -6.15 -16.74 1.07
CA PHE A 35 -6.84 -16.73 -0.21
C PHE A 35 -8.13 -17.55 -0.13
N GLU A 36 -9.25 -16.91 -0.40
CA GLU A 36 -10.58 -17.51 -0.40
C GLU A 36 -11.02 -17.74 -1.85
N ARG A 37 -11.22 -19.01 -2.22
CA ARG A 37 -11.63 -19.45 -3.57
C ARG A 37 -12.54 -20.68 -3.50
N PRO A 38 -13.57 -20.78 -4.36
CA PRO A 38 -14.23 -19.69 -5.07
C PRO A 38 -15.08 -18.85 -4.11
N ILE A 39 -15.18 -17.54 -4.35
CA ILE A 39 -16.07 -16.66 -3.58
C ILE A 39 -17.35 -16.37 -4.38
N THR A 40 -18.50 -16.46 -3.72
CA THR A 40 -19.79 -16.09 -4.31
C THR A 40 -19.96 -14.57 -4.34
N ARG A 41 -20.82 -14.08 -5.24
CA ARG A 41 -21.10 -12.64 -5.35
C ARG A 41 -21.64 -12.05 -4.04
N GLU A 42 -22.48 -12.79 -3.32
CA GLU A 42 -23.05 -12.38 -2.03
C GLU A 42 -21.93 -12.21 -1.00
N ARG A 43 -21.06 -13.22 -0.90
CA ARG A 43 -19.94 -13.21 0.05
C ARG A 43 -18.95 -12.10 -0.26
N LEU A 44 -18.67 -11.83 -1.53
CA LEU A 44 -17.82 -10.71 -1.94
C LEU A 44 -18.43 -9.37 -1.52
N ARG A 45 -19.73 -9.20 -1.74
CA ARG A 45 -20.44 -7.97 -1.36
C ARG A 45 -20.40 -7.74 0.14
N GLU A 46 -20.62 -8.77 0.96
CA GLU A 46 -20.49 -8.69 2.42
C GLU A 46 -19.10 -8.19 2.82
N LEU A 47 -18.06 -8.90 2.36
CA LEU A 47 -16.68 -8.62 2.75
C LEU A 47 -16.20 -7.23 2.30
N LEU A 48 -16.62 -6.78 1.12
CA LEU A 48 -16.34 -5.42 0.65
C LEU A 48 -17.11 -4.37 1.44
N SER A 49 -18.39 -4.63 1.76
CA SER A 49 -19.21 -3.70 2.53
C SER A 49 -18.61 -3.49 3.92
N ASP A 50 -18.19 -4.56 4.58
CA ASP A 50 -17.53 -4.51 5.89
C ASP A 50 -16.20 -3.74 5.83
N ALA A 51 -15.36 -4.07 4.84
CA ALA A 51 -14.04 -3.45 4.70
C ALA A 51 -14.09 -1.94 4.37
N VAL A 52 -15.08 -1.51 3.58
CA VAL A 52 -15.21 -0.12 3.14
C VAL A 52 -15.97 0.73 4.15
N SER A 53 -16.96 0.17 4.86
CA SER A 53 -17.75 0.90 5.86
C SER A 53 -16.89 1.39 7.04
N VAL A 54 -15.86 0.63 7.42
CA VAL A 54 -14.90 1.03 8.46
C VAL A 54 -14.04 2.25 8.05
N GLN A 55 -13.88 2.52 6.75
CA GLN A 55 -13.00 3.59 6.26
C GLN A 55 -13.68 4.97 6.23
N GLY A 56 -15.01 5.02 6.16
CA GLY A 56 -15.78 6.27 6.06
C GLY A 56 -15.83 7.09 7.36
N ALA A 57 -15.64 6.46 8.52
CA ALA A 57 -15.92 7.10 9.81
C ALA A 57 -14.73 7.80 10.49
N GLY A 58 -13.48 7.67 9.98
CA GLY A 58 -12.34 8.22 10.75
C GLY A 58 -11.01 8.44 10.04
N ARG A 59 -10.87 8.14 8.74
CA ARG A 59 -9.56 8.24 8.06
C ARG A 59 -9.47 9.50 7.21
N ARG A 60 -9.37 10.66 7.88
CA ARG A 60 -8.82 11.88 7.29
C ARG A 60 -7.43 11.52 6.77
N ARG A 61 -7.29 11.36 5.45
CA ARG A 61 -6.01 11.06 4.79
C ARG A 61 -5.03 12.17 5.17
N GLN A 62 -4.16 11.90 6.14
CA GLN A 62 -3.02 12.77 6.41
C GLN A 62 -2.19 12.77 5.11
N PRO A 63 -2.04 13.91 4.42
CA PRO A 63 -1.12 13.99 3.31
C PRO A 63 0.27 13.66 3.87
N ARG A 64 0.90 12.60 3.35
CA ARG A 64 2.30 12.30 3.65
C ARG A 64 3.13 13.43 3.05
N THR A 65 3.38 14.48 3.82
CA THR A 65 4.38 15.49 3.46
C THR A 65 5.74 14.82 3.58
N LEU A 66 6.50 14.81 2.48
CA LEU A 66 7.91 14.41 2.54
C LEU A 66 8.66 15.45 3.40
N PRO A 67 9.48 15.02 4.38
CA PRO A 67 10.31 15.97 5.12
C PRO A 67 11.33 16.61 4.16
N LYS A 68 11.30 17.94 4.04
CA LYS A 68 12.35 18.70 3.36
C LYS A 68 13.61 18.63 4.24
N SER A 69 14.67 18.03 3.72
CA SER A 69 15.99 18.04 4.35
C SER A 69 16.54 19.47 4.40
N SER A 70 16.53 20.05 5.60
CA SER A 70 17.27 21.26 5.94
C SER A 70 18.62 20.88 6.56
N SER A 71 19.70 21.16 5.84
CA SER A 71 21.05 21.35 6.39
C SER A 71 21.85 22.13 5.34
N SER A 72 21.89 23.46 5.44
CA SER A 72 22.82 24.26 6.26
C SER A 72 24.23 24.25 5.69
N GLY A 73 24.74 25.46 5.44
CA GLY A 73 25.87 25.73 4.56
C GLY A 73 27.22 25.28 5.07
N GLU A 74 28.07 24.91 4.12
CA GLU A 74 29.50 24.74 4.33
C GLU A 74 30.22 25.89 3.64
N ARG A 75 30.72 26.81 4.47
CA ARG A 75 31.50 27.98 4.10
C ARG A 75 32.89 27.47 3.72
N ILE A 76 33.23 27.46 2.44
CA ILE A 76 34.55 27.02 1.98
C ILE A 76 35.55 28.13 2.33
N GLU A 77 36.36 27.89 3.35
CA GLU A 77 37.44 28.75 3.81
C GLU A 77 38.58 28.72 2.79
N ALA A 78 38.88 29.90 2.24
CA ALA A 78 39.99 30.11 1.32
C ALA A 78 41.31 30.01 2.09
N THR A 79 42.01 28.88 1.98
CA THR A 79 43.44 28.82 2.31
C THR A 79 44.25 29.11 1.06
N ALA A 80 44.72 30.35 0.98
CA ALA A 80 45.62 30.81 -0.07
C ALA A 80 46.96 30.06 0.05
N ARG A 81 47.36 29.50 -1.08
CA ARG A 81 48.67 28.88 -1.32
C ARG A 81 49.80 29.78 -0.82
N ASN A 82 50.55 29.29 0.15
CA ASN A 82 51.89 29.79 0.46
C ASN A 82 52.89 29.15 -0.51
N ARG A 83 53.62 29.96 -1.29
CA ARG A 83 54.87 29.58 -1.96
C ARG A 83 55.72 30.84 -2.13
N PRO A 84 56.94 30.91 -1.56
CA PRO A 84 58.06 31.59 -2.21
C PRO A 84 58.61 30.74 -3.36
#